data_AF-A0A949JAR3-F1
#
_entry.id   AF-A0A949JAR3-F1
#
_cell.length_a   1.000
_cell.length_b   1.000
_cell.length_c   1.000
_cell.angle_alpha   90.00
_cell.angle_beta   90.00
_cell.angle_gamma   90.00
#
_symmetry.space_group_name_H-M   'P 1'
#
loop_
_entity.id
_entity.type
_entity.pdbx_description
1 polymer ?
#
loop_
_entity_poly.entity_id
_entity_poly.type
_entity_poly.pdbx_seq_one_letter_code
_entity_poly.pdbx_strand_id
1 'polypeptide(L)'
;MDISQLLLSGAKMTAQHCDKCGYPLFEKNGKLICANCTEEEQEQEKRSKNSILEEKWGELLTRLQQSKDLNETEHILRCLTLLKELI
;
A
#
# COMPACT_ATOMS: atom_id res chain seq x y z
N MET A 1 12.44 -4.94 2.92
CA MET A 1 13.32 -4.61 1.81
C MET A 1 14.70 -5.00 2.25
N ASP A 2 15.20 -6.13 1.77
CA ASP A 2 16.51 -6.61 2.14
C ASP A 2 17.61 -5.65 1.69
N ILE A 3 18.62 -5.44 2.54
CA ILE A 3 19.84 -4.66 2.24
C ILE A 3 20.44 -5.11 0.90
N SER A 4 20.42 -6.42 0.64
CA SER A 4 20.88 -7.01 -0.62
C SER A 4 20.20 -6.42 -1.85
N GLN A 5 18.89 -6.18 -1.80
CA GLN A 5 18.15 -5.58 -2.92
C GLN A 5 18.50 -4.10 -3.14
N LEU A 6 18.73 -3.36 -2.05
CA LEU A 6 19.15 -1.95 -2.14
C LEU A 6 20.50 -1.81 -2.83
N LEU A 7 21.47 -2.65 -2.43
CA LEU A 7 22.79 -2.69 -3.03
C LEU A 7 22.74 -3.10 -4.50
N LEU A 8 21.94 -4.12 -4.85
CA LEU A 8 21.71 -4.51 -6.25
C LEU A 8 21.09 -3.39 -7.09
N SER A 9 20.26 -2.54 -6.48
CA SER A 9 19.64 -1.39 -7.14
C SER A 9 20.59 -0.18 -7.32
N GLY A 10 21.86 -0.33 -6.95
CA GLY A 10 22.89 0.70 -7.04
C GLY A 10 22.92 1.69 -5.88
N ALA A 11 22.17 1.42 -4.80
CA ALA A 11 22.22 2.25 -3.60
C ALA A 11 23.53 2.01 -2.84
N LYS A 12 24.11 3.06 -2.28
CA LYS A 12 25.35 3.00 -1.48
C LYS A 12 25.03 3.14 -0.01
N MET A 13 25.53 2.23 0.83
CA MET A 13 25.41 2.38 2.27
C MET A 13 26.30 3.53 2.74
N THR A 14 25.74 4.43 3.52
CA THR A 14 26.46 5.57 4.10
C THR A 14 26.92 5.25 5.53
N ALA A 15 27.83 6.05 6.09
CA ALA A 15 28.23 5.94 7.49
C ALA A 15 27.20 6.53 8.47
N GLN A 16 26.11 7.11 7.95
CA GLN A 16 25.07 7.75 8.73
C GLN A 16 23.95 6.74 9.05
N HIS A 17 23.35 6.88 10.23
CA HIS A 17 22.22 6.08 10.67
C HIS A 17 20.98 6.96 10.74
N CYS A 18 19.80 6.39 10.53
CA CYS A 18 18.55 7.12 10.59
C CYS A 18 18.26 7.54 12.04
N ASP A 19 17.99 8.83 12.27
CA ASP A 19 17.69 9.35 13.60
C ASP A 19 16.40 8.77 14.21
N LYS A 20 15.49 8.23 13.39
CA LYS A 20 14.21 7.66 13.85
C LYS A 20 14.33 6.22 14.34
N CYS A 21 15.07 5.37 13.64
CA CYS A 21 15.09 3.92 13.88
C CYS A 21 16.50 3.34 14.08
N GLY A 22 17.56 4.14 13.91
CA GLY A 22 18.95 3.70 14.02
C GLY A 22 19.47 2.87 12.85
N TYR A 23 18.66 2.62 11.81
CA TYR A 23 19.06 1.81 10.65
C TYR A 23 20.04 2.57 9.73
N PRO A 24 21.02 1.91 9.09
CA PRO A 24 21.93 2.57 8.14
C PRO A 24 21.18 3.29 7.01
N LEU A 25 21.62 4.50 6.70
CA LEU A 25 21.09 5.26 5.57
C LEU A 25 21.79 4.84 4.28
N PHE A 26 21.00 4.75 3.21
CA PHE A 26 21.48 4.45 1.87
C PHE A 26 21.35 5.68 0.99
N GLU A 27 22.35 5.95 0.14
CA GLU A 27 22.30 6.98 -0.87
C GLU A 27 21.91 6.36 -2.22
N LYS A 28 20.86 6.88 -2.85
CA LYS A 28 20.45 6.50 -4.22
C LYS A 28 20.11 7.74 -5.00
N ASN A 29 20.75 7.94 -6.16
CA ASN A 29 20.54 9.12 -7.02
C ASN A 29 20.70 10.47 -6.28
N GLY A 30 21.67 10.57 -5.36
CA GLY A 30 21.92 11.79 -4.57
C GLY A 30 20.92 12.04 -3.43
N LYS A 31 20.02 11.09 -3.13
CA LYS A 31 19.08 11.16 -2.00
C LYS A 31 19.39 10.11 -0.95
N LEU A 32 19.33 10.49 0.32
CA LEU A 32 19.42 9.58 1.47
C LEU A 32 18.05 8.96 1.74
N ILE A 33 18.03 7.64 1.87
CA ILE A 33 16.83 6.82 2.11
C ILE A 33 17.09 5.84 3.25
N CYS A 34 16.10 5.69 4.13
CA CYS A 34 16.12 4.68 5.18
C CYS A 34 15.24 3.50 4.75
N ALA A 35 15.85 2.35 4.50
CA ALA A 35 15.15 1.15 4.06
C ALA A 35 14.03 0.72 5.02
N ASN A 36 14.29 0.80 6.33
CA ASN A 36 13.36 0.36 7.36
C ASN A 36 12.15 1.28 7.47
N CYS A 37 12.36 2.60 7.61
CA CYS A 37 11.25 3.56 7.73
C CYS A 37 10.38 3.59 6.48
N THR A 38 10.98 3.49 5.29
CA THR A 38 10.22 3.47 4.04
C THR A 38 9.39 2.19 3.90
N GLU A 39 9.88 1.06 4.39
CA GLU A 39 9.10 -0.17 4.41
C GLU A 39 7.92 -0.09 5.39
N GLU A 40 8.14 0.41 6.61
CA GLU A 40 7.08 0.64 7.59
C GLU A 40 6.00 1.61 7.04
N GLU A 41 6.40 2.69 6.37
CA GLU A 41 5.47 3.62 5.73
C GLU A 41 4.67 2.96 4.59
N GLN A 42 5.32 2.14 3.76
CA GLN A 42 4.64 1.39 2.69
C GLN A 42 3.68 0.33 3.24
N GLU A 43 4.05 -0.36 4.31
CA GLU A 43 3.19 -1.32 4.99
C GLU A 43 1.99 -0.63 5.63
N GLN A 44 2.19 0.53 6.27
CA GLN A 44 1.11 1.35 6.80
C GLN A 44 0.19 1.87 5.70
N GLU A 45 0.73 2.30 4.56
CA GLU A 45 -0.07 2.76 3.42
C GLU A 45 -0.89 1.61 2.81
N LYS A 46 -0.30 0.42 2.64
CA LYS A 46 -1.01 -0.79 2.19
C LYS A 46 -2.10 -1.20 3.18
N ARG A 47 -1.80 -1.20 4.48
CA ARG A 47 -2.79 -1.52 5.53
C ARG A 47 -3.95 -0.53 5.53
N SER A 48 -3.65 0.76 5.34
CA SER A 48 -4.67 1.81 5.23
C SER A 48 -5.53 1.64 3.99
N LYS A 49 -4.93 1.35 2.83
CA LYS A 49 -5.66 1.05 1.58
C LYS A 49 -6.57 -0.17 1.73
N ASN A 50 -6.06 -1.26 2.32
CA ASN A 50 -6.85 -2.47 2.57
C ASN A 50 -8.03 -2.20 3.50
N SER A 51 -7.84 -1.42 4.58
CA SER A 51 -8.94 -1.02 5.45
C SER A 51 -10.03 -0.25 4.73
N ILE A 52 -9.67 0.66 3.81
CA ILE A 52 -10.63 1.44 3.01
C ILE A 52 -11.36 0.53 2.00
N LEU A 53 -10.63 -0.41 1.38
CA LEU A 53 -11.19 -1.39 0.44
C LEU A 53 -12.23 -2.28 1.14
N GLU A 54 -11.94 -2.77 2.35
CA GLU A 54 -12.86 -3.58 3.16
C GLU A 54 -14.13 -2.80 3.55
N GLU A 55 -13.98 -1.54 3.96
CA GLU A 55 -15.13 -0.67 4.29
C GLU A 55 -16.03 -0.46 3.07
N LYS A 56 -15.45 -0.13 1.92
CA LYS A 56 -16.18 0.06 0.65
C LYS A 56 -16.86 -1.22 0.17
N TRP A 57 -16.22 -2.36 0.37
CA TRP A 57 -16.82 -3.66 0.07
C TRP A 57 -18.08 -3.91 0.90
N GLY A 58 -18.03 -3.66 2.21
CA GLY A 58 -19.18 -3.79 3.11
C GLY A 58 -20.33 -2.84 2.75
N GLU A 59 -20.01 -1.59 2.38
CA GLU A 59 -20.99 -0.60 1.92
C GLU A 59 -21.73 -1.09 0.66
N LEU A 60 -20.98 -1.56 -0.34
CA LEU A 60 -21.55 -2.04 -1.60
C LEU A 60 -22.39 -3.31 -1.42
N LEU A 61 -21.98 -4.25 -0.56
CA LEU A 61 -22.78 -5.43 -0.23
C LEU A 61 -24.10 -5.06 0.45
N THR A 62 -24.07 -4.09 1.36
CA THR A 62 -25.28 -3.60 2.04
C THR A 62 -26.23 -2.95 1.03
N ARG A 63 -25.72 -2.16 0.09
CA ARG A 63 -26.53 -1.56 -0.99
C ARG A 63 -27.09 -2.62 -1.94
N LEU A 64 -26.31 -3.67 -2.25
CA LEU A 64 -26.77 -4.79 -3.07
C LEU A 64 -27.95 -5.52 -2.42
N GLN A 65 -27.93 -5.71 -1.09
CA GLN A 65 -29.02 -6.36 -0.35
C GLN A 65 -30.31 -5.53 -0.34
N GLN A 66 -30.21 -4.21 -0.42
CA GLN A 66 -31.34 -3.29 -0.29
C GLN A 66 -31.94 -2.87 -1.63
N SER A 67 -31.15 -2.92 -2.72
CA SER A 67 -31.60 -2.43 -4.02
C SER A 67 -32.54 -3.42 -4.71
N LYS A 68 -33.65 -2.91 -5.24
CA LYS A 68 -34.58 -3.62 -6.12
C LYS A 68 -34.43 -3.21 -7.59
N ASP A 69 -33.56 -2.24 -7.85
CA ASP A 69 -33.27 -1.73 -9.19
C ASP A 69 -32.17 -2.56 -9.85
N LEU A 70 -32.45 -3.06 -11.06
CA LEU A 70 -31.54 -3.92 -11.81
C LEU A 70 -30.29 -3.17 -12.30
N ASN A 71 -30.42 -1.89 -12.64
CA ASN A 71 -29.32 -1.06 -13.13
C ASN A 71 -28.39 -0.65 -11.98
N GLU A 72 -28.95 -0.35 -10.80
CA GLU A 72 -28.13 -0.12 -9.60
C GLU A 72 -27.41 -1.41 -9.18
N THR A 73 -28.09 -2.56 -9.26
CA THR A 73 -27.48 -3.87 -9.00
C THR A 73 -26.31 -4.16 -9.93
N GLU A 74 -26.46 -3.95 -11.25
CA GLU A 74 -25.39 -4.13 -12.23
C GLU A 74 -24.19 -3.21 -11.93
N HIS A 75 -24.46 -1.94 -11.61
CA HIS A 75 -23.42 -0.98 -11.26
C HIS A 75 -22.64 -1.42 -10.01
N ILE A 76 -23.34 -1.85 -8.96
CA ILE A 76 -22.72 -2.34 -7.72
C ILE A 76 -21.86 -3.58 -8.00
N LEU A 77 -22.35 -4.55 -8.78
CA LEU A 77 -21.61 -5.76 -9.14
C LEU A 77 -20.33 -5.44 -9.94
N ARG A 78 -20.38 -4.44 -10.82
CA ARG A 78 -19.22 -3.98 -11.57
C ARG A 78 -18.18 -3.33 -10.67
N CYS A 79 -18.62 -2.48 -9.73
CA CYS A 79 -17.74 -1.89 -8.72
C CYS A 79 -17.09 -2.95 -7.83
N LEU A 80 -17.85 -3.96 -7.39
CA LEU A 80 -17.32 -5.09 -6.62
C LEU A 80 -16.29 -5.91 -7.41
N THR A 81 -16.52 -6.13 -8.70
CA THR A 81 -15.54 -6.84 -9.55
C THR A 81 -14.22 -6.08 -9.63
N LEU A 82 -14.28 -4.77 -9.87
CA LEU A 82 -13.07 -3.91 -9.94
C LEU A 82 -12.34 -3.86 -8.59
N LEU A 83 -13.05 -3.82 -7.47
CA LEU A 83 -12.45 -3.87 -6.14
C LEU A 83 -11.72 -5.18 -5.87
N LYS A 84 -12.28 -6.30 -6.33
CA LYS A 84 -11.67 -7.62 -6.21
C LYS A 84 -10.36 -7.75 -6.99
N GLU A 85 -10.21 -7.01 -8.09
CA GLU A 85 -8.98 -6.99 -8.89
C GLU A 85 -7.84 -6.17 -8.25
N LEU A 86 -8.14 -5.36 -7.23
CA LEU A 86 -7.16 -4.51 -6.53
C LEU A 86 -6.57 -5.14 -5.26
N ILE A 87 -7.10 -6.29 -4.83
CA ILE A 87 -6.68 -7.06 -3.64
C ILE A 87 -5.87 -8.27 -4.09
#